data_AF-A0A151TPQ6-F1
#
_entry.id   AF-A0A151TPQ6-F1
#
_cell.length_a   1.000
_cell.length_b   1.000
_cell.length_c   1.000
_cell.angle_alpha   90.00
_cell.angle_beta   90.00
_cell.angle_gamma   90.00
#
_symmetry.space_group_name_H-M   'P 1'
#
loop_
_entity.id
_entity.type
_entity.pdbx_description
1 polymer ?
#
loop_
_entity_poly.entity_id
_entity_poly.type
_entity_poly.pdbx_seq_one_letter_code
_entity_poly.pdbx_strand_id
1 'polypeptide(L)'
;MELAPYGSLGELIRKRGAISEDTVRIYTHMLLKGLHCIHEKEVVHCDLKPDNILLFPTWKSETWYQVKIADFGLAKTRKEAKAEFRLRKMKFRGTPYYMSPESVIGVIGTALDIWSLGCIVIEMITGMDAWRNIENQEELMLKLLLHKEAPPIPDGLSWVCKDFLGKCFVKNPTRRSTAAMLLNHPFIISAYHNNMQTSRTAYETSSQSVTSSSFFSYNLFNYLSRMYIYICQMVYYCIQYVCWSSDVEII
;
A
#
# COMPACT_ATOMS: atom_id res chain seq x y z
N MET A 1 16.86 -10.72 3.16
CA MET A 1 15.93 -9.57 3.17
C MET A 1 16.75 -8.31 2.96
N GLU A 2 16.28 -7.37 2.13
CA GLU A 2 16.81 -6.00 2.18
C GLU A 2 16.60 -5.49 3.62
N LEU A 3 17.67 -5.08 4.31
CA LEU A 3 17.54 -4.41 5.60
C LEU A 3 16.76 -3.11 5.36
N ALA A 4 15.68 -2.86 6.10
CA ALA A 4 14.93 -1.60 6.03
C ALA A 4 15.53 -0.62 7.05
N PRO A 5 16.47 0.25 6.65
CA PRO A 5 17.30 0.97 7.61
C PRO A 5 16.53 2.06 8.37
N TYR A 6 15.32 2.41 7.91
CA TYR A 6 14.46 3.42 8.53
C TYR A 6 13.25 2.83 9.25
N GLY A 7 13.21 1.50 9.44
CA GLY A 7 12.12 0.82 10.13
C GLY A 7 10.81 0.80 9.33
N SER A 8 9.69 0.78 10.04
CA SER A 8 8.34 0.74 9.46
C SER A 8 7.65 2.10 9.45
N LEU A 9 6.60 2.22 8.63
CA LEU A 9 5.71 3.38 8.64
C LEU A 9 5.04 3.56 10.02
N GLY A 10 4.70 2.47 10.70
CA GLY A 10 4.16 2.53 12.06
C GLY A 10 5.14 3.18 13.05
N GLU A 11 6.43 2.83 12.98
CA GLU A 11 7.45 3.51 13.78
C GLU A 11 7.58 4.99 13.42
N LEU A 12 7.51 5.33 12.14
CA LEU A 12 7.58 6.72 11.70
C LEU A 12 6.41 7.54 12.26
N ILE A 13 5.18 7.03 12.18
CA ILE A 13 3.98 7.66 12.72
C ILE A 13 4.12 7.86 14.24
N ARG A 14 4.54 6.83 14.98
CA ARG A 14 4.75 6.94 16.43
C ARG A 14 5.82 7.97 16.81
N LYS A 15 6.89 8.10 16.01
CA LYS A 15 8.00 9.02 16.27
C LYS A 15 7.69 10.46 15.86
N ARG A 16 7.00 10.69 14.74
CA ARG A 16 6.78 12.02 14.16
C ARG A 16 5.36 12.56 14.34
N GLY A 17 4.40 11.71 14.67
CA GLY A 17 2.98 12.05 14.69
C GLY A 17 2.41 12.20 13.28
N ALA A 18 1.50 13.16 13.13
CA ALA A 18 0.81 13.47 11.87
C ALA A 18 1.78 13.79 10.72
N ILE A 19 1.49 13.22 9.55
CA ILE A 19 2.24 13.42 8.30
C ILE A 19 1.43 14.35 7.39
N SER A 20 2.11 15.28 6.71
CA SER A 20 1.45 16.21 5.79
C SER A 20 0.72 15.49 4.66
N GLU A 21 -0.44 16.01 4.25
CA GLU A 21 -1.27 15.40 3.20
C GLU A 21 -0.49 15.18 1.89
N ASP A 22 0.47 16.05 1.57
CA ASP A 22 1.36 15.89 0.42
C ASP A 22 2.25 14.65 0.51
N THR A 23 2.83 14.40 1.68
CA THR A 23 3.66 13.21 1.91
C THR A 23 2.80 11.95 1.96
N VAL A 24 1.63 12.03 2.63
CA VAL A 24 0.63 10.95 2.66
C VAL A 24 0.22 10.55 1.26
N ARG A 25 0.00 11.51 0.36
CA ARG A 25 -0.32 11.27 -1.05
C ARG A 25 0.78 10.49 -1.77
N ILE A 26 2.04 10.87 -1.56
CA ILE A 26 3.20 10.17 -2.15
C ILE A 26 3.27 8.73 -1.64
N TYR A 27 3.15 8.51 -0.34
CA TYR A 27 3.16 7.17 0.25
C TYR A 27 1.98 6.32 -0.23
N THR A 28 0.78 6.89 -0.24
CA THR A 28 -0.44 6.22 -0.74
C THR A 28 -0.30 5.81 -2.19
N HIS A 29 0.28 6.65 -3.05
CA HIS A 29 0.56 6.31 -4.45
C HIS A 29 1.48 5.09 -4.57
N MET A 30 2.58 5.04 -3.81
CA MET A 30 3.51 3.91 -3.81
C MET A 30 2.87 2.63 -3.28
N LEU A 31 2.06 2.72 -2.21
CA LEU A 31 1.31 1.59 -1.66
C LEU A 31 0.28 1.06 -2.67
N LEU A 32 -0.46 1.94 -3.34
CA LEU A 32 -1.41 1.57 -4.39
C LEU A 32 -0.74 0.84 -5.55
N LYS A 33 0.46 1.27 -5.97
CA LYS A 33 1.25 0.55 -6.99
C LYS A 33 1.63 -0.86 -6.51
N GLY A 34 2.04 -1.00 -5.25
CA GLY A 34 2.33 -2.29 -4.64
C GLY A 34 1.10 -3.20 -4.59
N LEU A 35 -0.03 -2.67 -4.11
CA LEU A 35 -1.31 -3.39 -4.05
C LEU A 35 -1.79 -3.80 -5.43
N HIS A 36 -1.75 -2.89 -6.42
CA HIS A 36 -2.12 -3.21 -7.79
C HIS A 36 -1.30 -4.38 -8.34
N CYS A 37 0.02 -4.38 -8.13
CA CYS A 37 0.91 -5.44 -8.59
C CYS A 37 0.60 -6.82 -7.99
N ILE A 38 0.24 -6.89 -6.70
CA ILE A 38 -0.10 -8.17 -6.05
C ILE A 38 -1.54 -8.60 -6.37
N HIS A 39 -2.47 -7.64 -6.50
CA HIS A 39 -3.87 -7.89 -6.85
C HIS A 39 -4.02 -8.42 -8.28
N GLU A 40 -3.19 -7.95 -9.23
CA GLU A 40 -3.12 -8.51 -10.59
C GLU A 40 -2.68 -9.98 -10.62
N LYS A 41 -1.92 -10.41 -9.62
CA LYS A 41 -1.49 -11.81 -9.46
C LYS A 41 -2.48 -12.62 -8.62
N GLU A 42 -3.67 -12.07 -8.39
CA GLU A 42 -4.72 -12.66 -7.57
C GLU A 42 -4.28 -12.96 -6.11
N VAL A 43 -3.35 -12.18 -5.57
CA VAL A 43 -2.87 -12.28 -4.18
C VAL A 43 -3.50 -11.16 -3.35
N VAL A 44 -4.04 -11.51 -2.18
CA VAL A 44 -4.57 -10.59 -1.16
C VAL A 44 -3.62 -10.59 0.03
N HIS A 45 -3.20 -9.43 0.51
CA HIS A 45 -2.23 -9.30 1.61
C HIS A 45 -2.79 -9.77 2.95
N CYS A 46 -4.05 -9.42 3.24
CA CYS A 46 -4.81 -9.83 4.44
C CYS A 46 -4.34 -9.29 5.80
N ASP A 47 -3.15 -8.69 5.92
CA ASP A 47 -2.69 -7.99 7.14
C ASP A 47 -1.98 -6.68 6.83
N LEU A 48 -2.61 -5.83 6.01
CA LEU A 48 -2.02 -4.53 5.69
C LEU A 48 -2.19 -3.58 6.88
N LYS A 49 -1.06 -3.11 7.42
CA LYS A 49 -0.96 -2.15 8.54
C LYS A 49 0.36 -1.37 8.43
N PRO A 50 0.54 -0.24 9.12
CA PRO A 50 1.76 0.57 9.06
C PRO A 50 3.02 -0.19 9.45
N ASP A 51 2.94 -1.12 10.41
CA ASP A 51 4.11 -1.93 10.80
C ASP A 51 4.58 -2.89 9.68
N ASN A 52 3.69 -3.23 8.75
CA ASN A 52 3.98 -4.06 7.57
C ASN A 52 4.34 -3.22 6.33
N ILE A 53 4.62 -1.93 6.50
CA ILE A 53 5.10 -1.03 5.45
C ILE A 53 6.50 -0.57 5.81
N LEU A 54 7.49 -0.99 5.03
CA LEU A 54 8.90 -0.72 5.29
C LEU A 54 9.39 0.53 4.57
N LEU A 55 10.28 1.26 5.23
CA LEU A 55 10.83 2.54 4.77
C LEU A 55 12.27 2.37 4.26
N PHE A 56 12.53 2.95 3.09
CA PHE A 56 13.80 2.93 2.40
C PHE A 56 14.24 4.34 2.01
N PRO A 57 15.55 4.60 1.89
CA PRO A 57 16.03 5.86 1.35
C PRO A 57 15.58 6.03 -0.10
N THR A 58 15.46 7.29 -0.53
CA THR A 58 15.19 7.66 -1.91
C THR A 58 16.15 8.78 -2.29
N TRP A 59 16.66 8.75 -3.51
CA TRP A 59 17.50 9.83 -4.03
C TRP A 59 16.68 11.06 -4.43
N LYS A 60 15.34 10.92 -4.50
CA LYS A 60 14.44 11.98 -4.98
C LYS A 60 14.10 13.03 -3.95
N SER A 61 14.37 12.76 -2.67
CA SER A 61 14.04 13.66 -1.57
C SER A 61 14.71 13.23 -0.27
N GLU A 62 15.06 14.21 0.55
CA GLU A 62 15.53 14.01 1.93
C GLU A 62 14.37 14.07 2.94
N THR A 63 13.18 14.50 2.52
CA THR A 63 12.03 14.75 3.41
C THR A 63 11.04 13.60 3.48
N TRP A 64 11.08 12.66 2.53
CA TRP A 64 10.18 11.51 2.45
C TRP A 64 10.91 10.23 2.04
N TYR A 65 10.32 9.08 2.34
CA TYR A 65 10.92 7.75 2.11
C TYR A 65 10.29 7.01 0.95
N GLN A 66 11.04 6.12 0.31
CA GLN A 66 10.44 5.06 -0.50
C GLN A 66 9.75 4.07 0.44
N VAL A 67 8.47 3.76 0.21
CA VAL A 67 7.73 2.77 1.01
C VAL A 67 7.52 1.49 0.22
N LYS A 68 7.55 0.33 0.90
CA LYS A 68 7.27 -0.99 0.31
C LYS A 68 6.40 -1.82 1.26
N ILE A 69 5.46 -2.59 0.70
CA ILE A 69 4.63 -3.55 1.44
C ILE A 69 5.51 -4.76 1.81
N ALA A 70 5.39 -5.24 3.04
CA ALA A 70 6.13 -6.38 3.59
C ALA A 70 5.21 -7.28 4.42
N ASP A 71 5.74 -8.42 4.85
CA ASP A 71 5.05 -9.43 5.66
C ASP A 71 3.80 -10.04 5.00
N PHE A 72 4.05 -10.95 4.05
CA PHE A 72 3.03 -11.74 3.38
C PHE A 72 2.64 -13.01 4.16
N GLY A 73 2.95 -13.11 5.46
CA GLY A 73 2.70 -14.32 6.26
C GLY A 73 1.23 -14.74 6.35
N LEU A 74 0.32 -13.79 6.19
CA LEU A 74 -1.13 -14.03 6.16
C LEU A 74 -1.75 -13.94 4.77
N ALA A 75 -0.95 -13.70 3.73
CA ALA A 75 -1.41 -13.50 2.37
C ALA A 75 -2.10 -14.75 1.81
N LYS A 76 -3.05 -14.52 0.90
CA LYS A 76 -3.83 -15.59 0.26
C LYS A 76 -3.96 -15.34 -1.23
N THR A 77 -3.73 -16.40 -2.00
CA THR A 77 -4.14 -16.45 -3.41
C THR A 77 -5.65 -16.61 -3.51
N ARG A 78 -6.23 -16.18 -4.64
CA ARG A 78 -7.65 -16.41 -4.93
C ARG A 78 -8.03 -17.90 -4.90
N LYS A 79 -7.11 -18.80 -5.28
CA LYS A 79 -7.31 -20.26 -5.19
C LYS A 79 -7.47 -20.70 -3.74
N GLU A 80 -6.59 -20.27 -2.83
CA GLU A 80 -6.69 -20.58 -1.41
C GLU A 80 -7.95 -19.98 -0.78
N ALA A 81 -8.25 -18.71 -1.08
CA ALA A 81 -9.47 -18.06 -0.58
C ALA A 81 -10.74 -18.84 -0.99
N LYS A 82 -10.82 -19.28 -2.25
CA LYS A 82 -11.93 -20.13 -2.74
C LYS A 82 -11.96 -21.50 -2.04
N ALA A 83 -10.80 -22.10 -1.78
CA ALA A 83 -10.72 -23.37 -1.08
C ALA A 83 -11.19 -23.26 0.37
N GLU A 84 -10.77 -22.23 1.10
CA GLU A 84 -11.22 -21.96 2.47
C GLU A 84 -12.74 -21.73 2.52
N PHE A 85 -13.27 -20.97 1.56
CA PHE A 85 -14.71 -20.75 1.44
C PHE A 85 -15.48 -22.07 1.24
N ARG A 86 -15.05 -22.91 0.29
CA ARG A 86 -15.68 -24.21 0.00
C ARG A 86 -15.61 -25.18 1.18
N LEU A 87 -14.48 -25.20 1.87
CA LEU A 87 -14.26 -26.06 3.04
C LEU A 87 -14.89 -25.50 4.33
N ARG A 88 -15.57 -24.35 4.27
CA ARG A 88 -16.10 -23.63 5.43
C ARG A 88 -15.04 -23.39 6.52
N LYS A 89 -13.78 -23.22 6.11
CA LYS A 89 -12.64 -22.90 6.98
C LYS A 89 -12.42 -21.40 7.11
N MET A 90 -13.49 -20.60 6.95
CA MET A 90 -13.43 -19.15 7.07
C MET A 90 -13.03 -18.79 8.50
N LYS A 91 -11.89 -18.11 8.64
CA LYS A 91 -11.36 -17.68 9.92
C LYS A 91 -11.07 -16.20 9.86
N PHE A 92 -11.28 -15.57 11.01
CA PHE A 92 -10.71 -14.28 11.33
C PHE A 92 -9.20 -14.27 11.03
N ARG A 93 -8.72 -13.20 10.39
CA ARG A 93 -7.28 -13.00 10.12
C ARG A 93 -6.94 -11.53 10.06
N GLY A 94 -5.68 -11.24 10.36
CA GLY A 94 -5.13 -9.89 10.35
C GLY A 94 -5.36 -9.13 11.65
N THR A 95 -4.99 -7.86 11.64
CA THR A 95 -5.02 -6.98 12.81
C THR A 95 -6.38 -6.25 12.89
N PRO A 96 -7.14 -6.36 14.00
CA PRO A 96 -8.54 -5.94 14.04
C PRO A 96 -8.84 -4.53 13.55
N TYR A 97 -7.99 -3.56 13.90
CA TYR A 97 -8.16 -2.15 13.59
C TYR A 97 -8.07 -1.79 12.09
N TYR A 98 -7.63 -2.72 11.24
CA TYR A 98 -7.48 -2.53 9.80
C TYR A 98 -8.49 -3.35 8.99
N MET A 99 -9.40 -4.05 9.66
CA MET A 99 -10.30 -5.00 9.01
C MET A 99 -11.46 -4.32 8.31
N SER A 100 -11.80 -4.89 7.15
CA SER A 100 -13.06 -4.64 6.45
C SER A 100 -14.23 -5.38 7.11
N PRO A 101 -15.48 -4.93 6.90
CA PRO A 101 -16.66 -5.63 7.41
C PRO A 101 -16.76 -7.09 6.95
N GLU A 102 -16.44 -7.38 5.69
CA GLU A 102 -16.52 -8.73 5.14
C GLU A 102 -15.42 -9.67 5.68
N SER A 103 -14.27 -9.13 6.09
CA SER A 103 -13.18 -9.98 6.63
C SER A 103 -13.48 -10.48 8.04
N VAL A 104 -14.36 -9.83 8.79
CA VAL A 104 -14.83 -10.30 10.11
C VAL A 104 -15.52 -11.67 10.00
N ILE A 105 -16.24 -11.91 8.90
CA ILE A 105 -16.87 -13.21 8.60
C ILE A 105 -15.96 -14.13 7.76
N GLY A 106 -14.67 -13.78 7.63
CA GLY A 106 -13.66 -14.57 6.93
C GLY A 106 -13.77 -14.55 5.40
N VAL A 107 -14.48 -13.58 4.80
CA VAL A 107 -14.46 -13.38 3.35
C VAL A 107 -13.16 -12.69 2.95
N ILE A 108 -12.43 -13.32 2.03
CA ILE A 108 -11.13 -12.83 1.55
C ILE A 108 -11.27 -12.36 0.11
N GLY A 109 -10.85 -11.13 -0.13
CA GLY A 109 -10.80 -10.52 -1.47
C GLY A 109 -9.93 -9.28 -1.45
N THR A 110 -9.49 -8.84 -2.64
CA THR A 110 -8.58 -7.68 -2.78
C THR A 110 -9.15 -6.38 -2.20
N ALA A 111 -10.48 -6.25 -2.15
CA ALA A 111 -11.18 -5.13 -1.52
C ALA A 111 -10.87 -4.98 -0.03
N LEU A 112 -10.51 -6.07 0.67
CA LEU A 112 -10.09 -6.05 2.07
C LEU A 112 -8.86 -5.14 2.23
N ASP A 113 -7.83 -5.34 1.42
CA ASP A 113 -6.59 -4.56 1.50
C ASP A 113 -6.84 -3.07 1.21
N ILE A 114 -7.85 -2.74 0.40
CA ILE A 114 -8.23 -1.34 0.10
C ILE A 114 -8.86 -0.67 1.33
N TRP A 115 -9.65 -1.40 2.11
CA TRP A 115 -10.17 -0.87 3.38
C TRP A 115 -9.02 -0.61 4.35
N SER A 116 -8.11 -1.58 4.51
CA SER A 116 -6.94 -1.45 5.35
C SER A 116 -6.05 -0.28 4.94
N LEU A 117 -5.87 -0.04 3.64
CA LEU A 117 -5.18 1.15 3.12
C LEU A 117 -5.88 2.45 3.57
N GLY A 118 -7.21 2.49 3.54
CA GLY A 118 -7.97 3.64 4.05
C GLY A 118 -7.67 3.93 5.52
N CYS A 119 -7.62 2.89 6.37
CA CYS A 119 -7.22 3.05 7.78
C CYS A 119 -5.79 3.63 7.90
N ILE A 120 -4.83 3.11 7.13
CA ILE A 120 -3.45 3.59 7.12
C ILE A 120 -3.37 5.06 6.68
N VAL A 121 -4.18 5.49 5.71
CA VAL A 121 -4.22 6.90 5.27
C VAL A 121 -4.73 7.81 6.38
N ILE A 122 -5.79 7.41 7.11
CA ILE A 122 -6.24 8.18 8.29
C ILE A 122 -5.11 8.29 9.31
N GLU A 123 -4.47 7.18 9.64
CA GLU A 123 -3.43 7.15 10.67
C GLU A 123 -2.20 7.96 10.30
N MET A 124 -1.78 7.94 9.03
CA MET A 124 -0.71 8.82 8.55
C MET A 124 -1.07 10.30 8.74
N ILE A 125 -2.30 10.71 8.44
CA ILE A 125 -2.68 12.13 8.49
C ILE A 125 -2.91 12.59 9.94
N THR A 126 -3.47 11.74 10.79
CA THR A 126 -3.82 12.12 12.17
C THR A 126 -2.68 11.86 13.15
N GLY A 127 -1.74 10.96 12.82
CA GLY A 127 -0.77 10.43 13.75
C GLY A 127 -1.35 9.46 14.78
N MET A 128 -2.60 8.99 14.58
CA MET A 128 -3.38 8.22 15.56
C MET A 128 -4.19 7.13 14.88
N ASP A 129 -4.44 6.02 15.58
CA ASP A 129 -5.24 4.91 15.06
C ASP A 129 -6.56 5.38 14.45
N ALA A 130 -6.93 4.78 13.30
CA ALA A 130 -8.17 5.13 12.58
C ALA A 130 -9.44 4.95 13.45
N TRP A 131 -9.39 4.05 14.43
CA TRP A 131 -10.44 3.77 15.40
C TRP A 131 -10.08 4.23 16.82
N ARG A 132 -9.31 5.31 16.97
CA ARG A 132 -8.82 5.83 18.27
C ARG A 132 -9.83 5.95 19.42
N ASN A 133 -11.13 6.00 19.13
CA ASN A 133 -12.18 6.10 20.15
C ASN A 133 -12.81 4.73 20.50
N ILE A 134 -12.27 3.62 19.99
CA ILE A 134 -12.72 2.26 20.27
C ILE A 134 -11.53 1.50 20.85
N GLU A 135 -11.58 1.20 22.15
CA GLU A 135 -10.52 0.46 22.85
C GLU A 135 -10.74 -1.06 22.80
N ASN A 136 -12.00 -1.49 22.74
CA ASN A 136 -12.36 -2.90 22.75
C ASN A 136 -12.47 -3.45 21.32
N GLN A 137 -11.61 -4.44 21.00
CA GLN A 137 -11.59 -5.11 19.70
C GLN A 137 -12.90 -5.86 19.40
N GLU A 138 -13.57 -6.42 20.40
CA GLU A 138 -14.88 -7.09 20.24
C GLU A 138 -15.96 -6.08 19.87
N GLU A 139 -15.94 -4.88 20.48
CA GLU A 139 -16.85 -3.79 20.12
C GLU A 139 -16.64 -3.36 18.66
N LEU A 140 -15.38 -3.18 18.24
CA LEU A 140 -15.05 -2.89 16.85
C LEU A 140 -15.57 -3.97 15.90
N MET A 141 -15.34 -5.25 16.21
CA MET A 141 -15.81 -6.36 15.40
C MET A 141 -17.34 -6.38 15.30
N LEU A 142 -18.06 -6.12 16.39
CA LEU A 142 -19.52 -6.02 16.39
C LEU A 142 -20.01 -4.85 15.53
N LYS A 143 -19.39 -3.67 15.63
CA LYS A 143 -19.70 -2.51 14.79
C LYS A 143 -19.50 -2.79 13.30
N LEU A 144 -18.38 -3.43 12.95
CA LEU A 144 -18.09 -3.85 11.58
C LEU A 144 -19.11 -4.90 11.08
N LEU A 145 -19.42 -5.90 11.90
CA LEU A 145 -20.32 -6.99 11.53
C LEU A 145 -21.77 -6.53 11.35
N LEU A 146 -22.29 -5.76 12.32
CA LEU A 146 -23.70 -5.38 12.39
C LEU A 146 -24.02 -4.13 11.58
N HIS A 147 -23.13 -3.13 11.60
CA HIS A 147 -23.40 -1.82 11.00
C HIS A 147 -22.55 -1.51 9.76
N LYS A 148 -21.52 -2.34 9.51
CA LYS A 148 -20.50 -2.08 8.48
C LYS A 148 -19.97 -0.65 8.62
N GLU A 149 -19.75 -0.25 9.87
CA GLU A 149 -19.30 1.10 10.23
C GLU A 149 -17.89 1.32 9.65
N ALA A 150 -17.64 2.51 9.13
CA ALA A 150 -16.31 2.90 8.65
C ALA A 150 -15.62 3.74 9.73
N PRO A 151 -14.28 3.77 9.77
CA PRO A 151 -13.58 4.65 10.69
C PRO A 151 -13.98 6.12 10.43
N PRO A 152 -14.04 6.96 11.47
CA PRO A 152 -14.39 8.37 11.31
C PRO A 152 -13.35 9.09 10.45
N ILE A 153 -13.81 9.80 9.41
CA ILE A 153 -12.96 10.63 8.56
C ILE A 153 -12.78 12.01 9.25
N PRO A 154 -11.54 12.47 9.50
CA PRO A 154 -11.31 13.77 10.14
C PRO A 154 -11.86 14.97 9.34
N ASP A 155 -12.37 15.98 10.04
CA ASP A 155 -12.99 17.14 9.39
C ASP A 155 -11.98 18.09 8.72
N GLY A 156 -10.74 18.16 9.20
CA GLY A 156 -9.72 19.07 8.69
C GLY A 156 -9.08 18.68 7.35
N LEU A 157 -9.51 17.59 6.72
CA LEU A 157 -8.93 17.08 5.48
C LEU A 157 -9.42 17.83 4.24
N SER A 158 -8.60 17.88 3.19
CA SER A 158 -9.05 18.34 1.88
C SER A 158 -10.24 17.52 1.38
N TRP A 159 -11.15 18.14 0.62
CA TRP A 159 -12.31 17.42 0.07
C TRP A 159 -11.85 16.24 -0.81
N VAL A 160 -10.72 16.39 -1.50
CA VAL A 160 -10.15 15.36 -2.37
C VAL A 160 -9.68 14.15 -1.57
N CYS A 161 -9.07 14.38 -0.39
CA CYS A 161 -8.68 13.32 0.52
C CYS A 161 -9.92 12.63 1.14
N LYS A 162 -10.93 13.40 1.54
CA LYS A 162 -12.20 12.85 2.04
C LYS A 162 -12.90 11.98 0.99
N ASP A 163 -12.95 12.41 -0.27
CA ASP A 163 -13.53 11.61 -1.37
C ASP A 163 -12.73 10.31 -1.57
N PHE A 164 -11.39 10.37 -1.56
CA PHE A 164 -10.53 9.20 -1.64
C PHE A 164 -10.84 8.18 -0.54
N LEU A 165 -10.90 8.63 0.72
CA LEU A 165 -11.26 7.79 1.87
C LEU A 165 -12.67 7.21 1.72
N GLY A 166 -13.63 7.99 1.22
CA GLY A 166 -14.97 7.53 0.89
C GLY A 166 -14.99 6.38 -0.13
N LYS A 167 -14.08 6.38 -1.11
CA LYS A 167 -13.91 5.27 -2.05
C LYS A 167 -13.29 4.03 -1.41
N CYS A 168 -12.40 4.19 -0.43
CA CYS A 168 -11.82 3.09 0.33
C CYS A 168 -12.84 2.41 1.26
N PHE A 169 -13.74 3.19 1.87
CA PHE A 169 -14.69 2.69 2.88
C PHE A 169 -16.09 2.36 2.33
N VAL A 170 -16.21 2.07 1.02
CA VAL A 170 -17.46 1.55 0.46
C VAL A 170 -17.78 0.19 1.10
N LYS A 171 -18.97 0.11 1.72
CA LYS A 171 -19.42 -1.05 2.52
C LYS A 171 -19.55 -2.34 1.72
N ASN A 172 -19.95 -2.25 0.45
CA ASN A 172 -20.04 -3.43 -0.43
C ASN A 172 -18.68 -3.65 -1.10
N PRO A 173 -17.97 -4.77 -0.82
CA PRO A 173 -16.62 -5.01 -1.36
C PRO A 173 -16.57 -5.04 -2.89
N THR A 174 -17.64 -5.48 -3.55
CA THR A 174 -17.72 -5.52 -5.03
C THR A 174 -17.84 -4.13 -5.67
N ARG A 175 -18.25 -3.12 -4.88
CA ARG A 175 -18.37 -1.72 -5.31
C ARG A 175 -17.24 -0.85 -4.79
N ARG A 176 -16.39 -1.37 -3.90
CA ARG A 176 -15.23 -0.67 -3.35
C ARG A 176 -14.19 -0.50 -4.45
N SER A 177 -13.58 0.67 -4.54
CA SER A 177 -12.61 0.95 -5.59
C SER A 177 -11.44 -0.03 -5.53
N THR A 178 -10.93 -0.43 -6.69
CA THR A 178 -9.72 -1.25 -6.77
C THR A 178 -8.47 -0.38 -6.64
N ALA A 179 -7.31 -0.98 -6.39
CA ALA A 179 -6.03 -0.27 -6.41
C ALA A 179 -5.80 0.46 -7.75
N ALA A 180 -6.15 -0.18 -8.87
CA ALA A 180 -6.05 0.41 -10.20
C ALA A 180 -6.96 1.64 -10.39
N MET A 181 -8.19 1.60 -9.86
CA MET A 181 -9.09 2.76 -9.88
C MET A 181 -8.55 3.90 -9.02
N LEU A 182 -8.05 3.59 -7.83
CA LEU A 182 -7.53 4.58 -6.90
C LEU A 182 -6.22 5.24 -7.37
N LEU A 183 -5.39 4.55 -8.16
CA LEU A 183 -4.21 5.14 -8.80
C LEU A 183 -4.56 6.33 -9.72
N ASN A 184 -5.77 6.34 -10.28
CA ASN A 184 -6.28 7.40 -11.13
C ASN A 184 -7.13 8.44 -10.38
N HIS A 185 -7.25 8.32 -9.06
CA HIS A 185 -8.04 9.23 -8.25
C HIS A 185 -7.39 10.63 -8.19
N PRO A 186 -8.16 11.74 -8.20
CA PRO A 186 -7.63 13.11 -8.07
C PRO A 186 -6.66 13.29 -6.90
N PHE A 187 -6.94 12.64 -5.76
CA PHE A 187 -6.05 12.64 -4.60
C PHE A 187 -4.64 12.19 -4.97
N ILE A 188 -4.47 11.19 -5.84
CA ILE A 188 -3.19 10.60 -6.21
C ILE A 188 -2.52 11.35 -7.37
N ILE A 189 -3.27 11.64 -8.43
CA ILE A 189 -2.71 12.25 -9.65
C ILE A 189 -2.26 13.70 -9.46
N SER A 190 -2.84 14.43 -8.49
CA SER A 190 -2.47 15.82 -8.20
C SER A 190 -0.99 15.97 -7.76
N ALA A 191 -0.39 14.91 -7.17
CA ALA A 191 1.04 14.88 -6.84
C ALA A 191 1.95 14.91 -8.08
N TYR A 192 1.46 14.45 -9.23
CA TYR A 192 2.26 14.35 -10.44
C TYR A 192 2.36 15.70 -11.17
N HIS A 193 1.29 16.49 -11.16
CA HIS A 193 1.29 17.81 -11.80
C HIS A 193 2.10 18.86 -11.04
N ASN A 194 2.06 18.86 -9.71
CA ASN A 194 2.86 19.82 -8.93
C ASN A 194 4.37 19.56 -9.07
N ASN A 195 4.81 18.30 -9.09
CA ASN A 195 6.23 17.96 -9.27
C ASN A 195 6.77 18.20 -10.70
N MET A 196 5.90 18.20 -11.73
CA MET A 196 6.28 18.57 -13.10
C MET A 196 6.30 20.08 -13.35
N GLN A 197 5.66 20.89 -12.49
CA GLN A 197 5.69 22.34 -12.58
C GLN A 197 6.88 22.93 -11.81
N THR A 198 7.22 22.42 -10.61
CA THR A 198 8.44 22.84 -9.88
C THR A 198 9.72 22.49 -10.63
N SER A 199 9.71 21.43 -11.43
CA SER A 199 10.83 21.08 -12.31
C SER A 199 10.81 21.81 -13.67
N ARG A 200 9.83 22.67 -13.96
CA ARG A 200 9.87 23.59 -15.12
C ARG A 200 10.25 25.01 -14.72
N THR A 201 9.78 25.49 -13.57
CA THR A 201 10.12 26.82 -13.06
C THR A 201 11.58 26.95 -12.61
N ALA A 202 12.25 25.84 -12.27
CA ALA A 202 13.67 25.82 -11.91
C ALA A 202 14.63 25.90 -13.12
N TYR A 203 14.15 25.66 -14.35
CA TYR A 203 14.98 25.71 -15.56
C TYR A 203 14.94 27.06 -16.28
N GLU A 204 14.04 27.97 -15.90
CA GLU A 204 13.90 29.28 -16.54
C GLU A 204 14.68 30.41 -15.85
N THR A 205 15.41 30.14 -14.76
CA THR A 205 16.18 31.17 -14.02
C THR A 205 17.71 31.03 -14.07
N SER A 206 18.27 30.12 -14.87
CA SER A 206 19.73 29.95 -14.93
C SER A 206 20.28 29.67 -16.34
N SER A 207 20.00 30.58 -17.28
CA SER A 207 20.75 30.65 -18.53
C SER A 207 21.94 31.60 -18.39
N GLN A 208 23.13 31.07 -18.08
CA GLN A 208 24.42 31.54 -18.62
C GLN A 208 25.59 30.55 -18.32
N SER A 209 26.03 29.89 -19.41
CA SER A 209 27.36 29.35 -19.76
C SER A 209 28.36 28.85 -18.70
N VAL A 210 28.88 27.62 -18.88
CA VAL A 210 30.24 27.28 -19.39
C VAL A 210 30.42 25.73 -19.41
N THR A 211 31.44 25.28 -20.14
CA THR A 211 31.62 24.09 -20.99
C THR A 211 32.13 22.78 -20.35
N SER A 212 31.79 21.68 -21.05
CA SER A 212 32.53 20.44 -21.32
C SER A 212 33.21 19.65 -20.17
N SER A 213 32.78 18.39 -19.97
CA SER A 213 33.51 17.22 -20.50
C SER A 213 32.68 15.95 -20.30
N SER A 214 32.80 15.05 -21.27
CA SER A 214 32.20 13.72 -21.37
C SER A 214 32.73 12.74 -20.31
N PHE A 215 31.87 11.85 -19.78
CA PHE A 215 32.16 10.40 -19.76
C PHE A 215 30.99 9.51 -19.24
N PHE A 216 30.92 8.33 -19.84
CA PHE A 216 30.20 7.08 -19.51
C PHE A 216 28.73 6.85 -19.91
N SER A 217 28.62 6.16 -21.05
CA SER A 217 27.54 5.24 -21.44
C SER A 217 27.54 3.92 -20.62
N TYR A 218 26.42 3.19 -20.72
CA TYR A 218 26.23 1.73 -20.57
C TYR A 218 25.93 1.06 -19.21
N ASN A 219 25.84 1.77 -18.08
CA ASN A 219 25.44 1.13 -16.80
C ASN A 219 23.94 1.25 -16.42
N LEU A 220 23.18 2.14 -17.07
CA LEU A 220 21.79 2.43 -16.64
C LEU A 220 20.76 1.39 -17.13
N PHE A 221 21.00 0.75 -18.28
CA PHE A 221 20.08 -0.26 -18.83
C PHE A 221 20.20 -1.62 -18.11
N ASN A 222 21.39 -1.95 -17.60
CA ASN A 222 21.63 -3.15 -16.82
C ASN A 222 21.11 -3.07 -15.38
N TYR A 223 20.94 -1.86 -14.83
CA TYR A 223 20.43 -1.67 -13.46
C TYR A 223 18.90 -1.72 -13.39
N LEU A 224 18.21 -1.14 -14.39
CA LEU A 224 16.74 -1.14 -14.45
C LEU A 224 16.16 -2.52 -14.81
N SER A 225 16.87 -3.30 -15.65
CA SER A 225 16.49 -4.68 -15.96
C SER A 225 16.69 -5.63 -14.76
N ARG A 226 17.77 -5.47 -14.00
CA ARG A 226 18.02 -6.27 -12.77
C ARG A 226 17.03 -5.97 -11.65
N MET A 227 16.57 -4.72 -11.50
CA MET A 227 15.54 -4.37 -10.50
C MET A 227 14.17 -4.99 -10.82
N TYR A 228 13.80 -5.06 -12.10
CA TYR A 228 12.56 -5.69 -12.55
C TYR A 228 12.61 -7.21 -12.41
N ILE A 229 13.77 -7.83 -12.71
CA ILE A 229 14.01 -9.26 -12.52
C ILE A 229 14.00 -9.65 -11.04
N TYR A 230 14.51 -8.81 -10.11
CA TYR A 230 14.49 -9.09 -8.67
C TYR A 230 13.09 -8.95 -8.03
N ILE A 231 12.27 -8.01 -8.49
CA ILE A 231 10.87 -7.89 -8.04
C ILE A 231 10.05 -9.08 -8.54
N CYS A 232 10.29 -9.53 -9.78
CA CYS A 232 9.74 -10.78 -10.28
C CYS A 232 10.29 -11.99 -9.49
N GLN A 233 11.58 -12.04 -9.13
CA GLN A 233 12.19 -13.15 -8.38
C GLN A 233 11.72 -13.22 -6.92
N MET A 234 11.49 -12.12 -6.22
CA MET A 234 10.97 -12.15 -4.83
C MET A 234 9.49 -12.56 -4.77
N VAL A 235 8.72 -12.21 -5.80
CA VAL A 235 7.37 -12.75 -6.00
C VAL A 235 7.43 -14.21 -6.46
N TYR A 236 8.40 -14.59 -7.31
CA TYR A 236 8.63 -15.97 -7.76
C TYR A 236 9.06 -16.91 -6.62
N TYR A 237 9.91 -16.44 -5.68
CA TYR A 237 10.34 -17.23 -4.52
C TYR A 237 9.25 -17.38 -3.46
N CYS A 238 8.33 -16.41 -3.32
CA CYS A 238 7.14 -16.59 -2.48
C CYS A 238 6.07 -17.49 -3.15
N ILE A 239 6.02 -17.54 -4.49
CA ILE A 239 5.08 -18.38 -5.25
C ILE A 239 5.58 -19.83 -5.39
N GLN A 240 6.90 -20.07 -5.47
CA GLN A 240 7.45 -21.43 -5.63
C GLN A 240 7.25 -22.36 -4.42
N TYR A 241 6.96 -21.85 -3.22
CA TYR A 241 6.74 -22.72 -2.05
C TYR A 241 5.29 -23.22 -1.89
N VAL A 242 4.35 -22.85 -2.77
CA VAL A 242 2.94 -23.25 -2.67
C VAL A 242 2.52 -24.35 -3.66
N CYS A 243 3.34 -24.67 -4.66
CA CYS A 243 3.09 -25.82 -5.55
C CYS A 243 4.42 -26.34 -6.09
N TRP A 244 4.86 -27.51 -5.62
CA TRP A 244 5.34 -28.60 -6.46
C TRP A 244 5.52 -29.86 -5.60
N SER A 245 4.48 -30.68 -5.59
CA SER A 245 4.62 -32.13 -5.50
C SER A 245 4.43 -32.65 -6.93
N SER A 246 5.23 -33.65 -7.28
CA SER A 246 5.21 -34.44 -8.52
C SER A 246 6.04 -33.90 -9.69
N ASP A 247 7.25 -34.47 -9.79
CA ASP A 247 7.85 -35.05 -11.00
C ASP A 247 7.72 -34.28 -12.33
N VAL A 248 8.86 -33.79 -12.84
CA VAL A 248 9.44 -34.18 -14.15
C VAL A 248 10.79 -33.47 -14.32
N GLU A 249 11.78 -34.25 -14.74
CA GLU A 249 13.20 -33.95 -14.93
C GLU A 249 13.46 -32.81 -15.92
N ILE A 250 14.52 -32.03 -15.65
CA ILE A 250 15.16 -31.10 -16.58
C ILE A 250 16.54 -31.66 -16.91
N ILE A 251 16.89 -31.69 -18.21
CA ILE A 251 18.27 -31.73 -18.70
C ILE A 251 18.89 -30.34 -18.54
#